data_AF-A0A967N5H1-F1
#
_entry.id   AF-A0A967N5H1-F1
#
_cell.length_a   1.000
_cell.length_b   1.000
_cell.length_c   1.000
_cell.angle_alpha   90.00
_cell.angle_beta   90.00
_cell.angle_gamma   90.00
#
_symmetry.space_group_name_H-M   'P 1'
#
loop_
_entity.id
_entity.type
_entity.pdbx_description
1 polymer ?
#
loop_
_entity_poly.entity_id
_entity_poly.type
_entity_poly.pdbx_seq_one_letter_code
_entity_poly.pdbx_strand_id
1 'polypeptide(L)'
;MPRAHPTPRRPLPRPPREAPRTLRALWPGDRRSRVRGFTLIEMLMVTLIVGIISGLAMPQYSEARDRARVVAAISDIKAIEADIAGYQLENETALPPDLAAVGRDELEDPWGNPYQYALIKGGSTPPGQLRKDRFLVPI
;
A
#
# COMPACT_ATOMS: atom_id res chain seq x y z
N MET A 1 -0.40 95.15 26.61
CA MET A 1 -0.44 94.64 28.00
C MET A 1 -0.23 93.13 27.97
N PRO A 2 0.42 92.44 28.93
CA PRO A 2 1.82 92.47 29.34
C PRO A 2 2.54 91.08 29.26
N ARG A 3 3.88 91.17 29.20
CA ARG A 3 4.99 90.20 29.47
C ARG A 3 4.69 88.76 29.96
N ALA A 4 5.48 87.81 29.43
CA ALA A 4 6.29 86.89 30.23
C ALA A 4 7.49 86.31 29.44
N HIS A 5 8.52 85.94 30.18
CA HIS A 5 9.93 85.81 29.84
C HIS A 5 10.30 84.37 29.44
N PRO A 6 11.17 84.12 28.43
CA PRO A 6 11.63 82.76 28.16
C PRO A 6 12.76 82.38 29.12
N THR A 7 12.53 81.39 30.00
CA THR A 7 13.58 80.76 30.80
C THR A 7 14.36 79.74 29.97
N PRO A 8 15.70 79.72 30.05
CA PRO A 8 16.50 78.72 29.34
C PRO A 8 16.36 77.35 30.03
N ARG A 9 15.91 76.33 29.28
CA ARG A 9 15.90 74.95 29.75
C ARG A 9 17.35 74.43 29.81
N ARG A 10 17.83 74.17 31.03
CA ARG A 10 19.12 73.50 31.28
C ARG A 10 19.14 72.14 30.57
N PRO A 11 20.17 71.80 29.77
CA PRO A 11 20.26 70.47 29.18
C PRO A 11 20.50 69.43 30.29
N LEU A 12 19.77 68.31 30.21
CA LEU A 12 19.96 67.17 31.10
C LEU A 12 21.34 66.53 30.84
N PRO A 13 22.02 66.00 31.87
CA PRO A 13 23.21 65.19 31.67
C PRO A 13 22.86 63.96 30.85
N ARG A 14 23.62 63.69 29.79
CA ARG A 14 23.48 62.45 29.03
C ARG A 14 23.91 61.28 29.93
N PRO A 15 23.12 60.20 30.01
CA PRO A 15 23.58 59.01 30.72
C PRO A 15 24.83 58.43 30.04
N PRO A 16 25.73 57.77 30.80
CA PRO A 16 26.86 57.05 30.25
C PRO A 16 26.42 56.05 29.18
N ARG A 17 27.18 56.00 28.09
CA ARG A 17 27.00 55.07 26.98
C ARG A 17 27.44 53.68 27.43
N GLU A 18 26.61 52.99 28.23
CA GLU A 18 26.84 51.59 28.54
C GLU A 18 26.48 50.74 27.32
N ALA A 19 27.52 50.25 26.64
CA ALA A 19 27.43 49.28 25.56
C ALA A 19 26.58 48.08 26.00
N PRO A 20 25.86 47.42 25.08
CA PRO A 20 25.07 46.24 25.41
C PRO A 20 25.97 45.17 26.03
N ARG A 21 25.88 45.02 27.35
CA ARG A 21 26.42 43.87 28.09
C ARG A 21 25.75 42.65 27.48
N THR A 22 26.54 41.87 26.76
CA THR A 22 26.15 40.65 26.06
C THR A 22 25.18 39.82 26.91
N LEU A 23 23.91 39.73 26.47
CA LEU A 23 22.91 38.80 26.97
C LEU A 23 23.20 37.36 26.51
N ARG A 24 24.47 36.94 26.57
CA ARG A 24 24.94 35.62 26.16
C ARG A 24 25.37 34.76 27.35
N ALA A 25 25.02 35.18 28.57
CA ALA A 25 25.43 34.54 29.81
C ALA A 25 24.26 33.99 30.65
N LEU A 26 23.06 33.85 30.08
CA LEU A 26 21.86 33.39 30.81
C LEU A 26 21.30 32.04 30.32
N TRP A 27 22.06 31.25 29.57
CA TRP A 27 21.66 29.87 29.28
C TRP A 27 22.54 28.86 30.04
N PRO A 28 22.26 28.59 31.33
CA PRO A 28 22.80 27.40 31.98
C PRO A 28 22.06 26.20 31.40
N GLY A 29 22.63 25.58 30.37
CA GLY A 29 21.92 24.52 29.66
C GLY A 29 22.77 23.64 28.78
N ASP A 30 24.04 23.39 29.12
CA ASP A 30 24.71 22.19 28.60
C ASP A 30 24.27 20.98 29.43
N ARG A 31 22.99 20.60 29.27
CA ARG A 31 22.57 19.23 29.61
C ARG A 31 23.21 18.35 28.55
N ARG A 32 24.47 17.99 28.76
CA ARG A 32 25.16 16.94 28.00
C ARG A 32 24.17 15.81 27.82
N SER A 33 23.65 15.66 26.60
CA SER A 33 22.82 14.53 26.25
C SER A 33 23.70 13.31 26.47
N ARG A 34 23.48 12.57 27.57
CA ARG A 34 24.08 11.25 27.71
C ARG A 34 23.57 10.48 26.52
N VAL A 35 24.45 10.28 25.54
CA VAL A 35 24.22 9.33 24.46
C VAL A 35 24.08 8.00 25.16
N ARG A 36 22.83 7.54 25.31
CA ARG A 36 22.54 6.20 25.84
C ARG A 36 23.07 5.23 24.79
N GLY A 37 24.04 4.41 25.18
CA GLY A 37 24.57 3.35 24.33
C GLY A 37 23.53 2.25 24.15
N PHE A 38 23.62 1.56 23.02
CA PHE A 38 22.81 0.40 22.68
C PHE A 38 23.38 -0.84 23.35
N THR A 39 22.55 -1.62 24.04
CA THR A 39 22.98 -2.84 24.71
C THR A 39 22.69 -4.07 23.86
N LEU A 40 23.52 -5.12 24.01
CA LEU A 40 23.27 -6.42 23.36
C LEU A 40 21.94 -7.04 23.80
N ILE A 41 21.56 -6.83 25.07
CA ILE A 41 20.30 -7.34 25.61
C ILE A 41 19.07 -6.65 25.00
N GLU A 42 19.16 -5.36 24.65
CA GLU A 42 18.10 -4.66 23.93
C GLU A 42 17.86 -5.29 22.57
N MET A 43 18.92 -5.58 21.81
CA MET A 43 18.74 -6.28 20.53
C MET A 43 18.25 -7.70 20.68
N LEU A 44 18.77 -8.42 21.68
CA LEU A 44 18.36 -9.80 21.95
C LEU A 44 16.85 -9.88 22.19
N MET A 45 16.32 -9.04 23.08
CA MET A 45 14.90 -9.00 23.39
C MET A 45 14.06 -8.54 22.19
N VAL A 46 14.54 -7.57 21.40
CA VAL A 46 13.84 -7.09 20.20
C VAL A 46 13.72 -8.20 19.16
N THR A 47 14.83 -8.85 18.79
CA THR A 47 14.79 -9.94 17.81
C THR A 47 14.01 -11.15 18.30
N LEU A 48 14.01 -11.41 19.61
CA LEU A 48 13.19 -12.44 20.23
C LEU A 48 11.70 -12.17 20.04
N ILE A 49 11.24 -10.94 20.35
CA ILE A 49 9.83 -10.57 20.19
C ILE A 49 9.43 -10.58 18.71
N VAL A 50 10.25 -9.99 17.83
CA VAL A 50 9.99 -10.01 16.38
C VAL A 50 9.92 -11.44 15.86
N GLY A 51 10.82 -12.33 16.27
CA GLY A 51 10.81 -13.75 15.88
C GLY A 51 9.51 -14.46 16.27
N ILE A 52 9.00 -14.24 17.48
CA ILE A 52 7.73 -14.83 17.95
C ILE A 52 6.56 -14.31 17.10
N ILE A 53 6.47 -12.99 16.89
CA ILE A 53 5.38 -12.39 16.12
C ILE A 53 5.43 -12.85 14.65
N SER A 54 6.62 -12.87 14.04
CA SER A 54 6.81 -13.31 12.65
C SER A 54 6.41 -14.77 12.45
N GLY A 55 6.70 -15.65 13.42
CA GLY A 55 6.28 -17.05 13.37
C GLY A 55 4.76 -17.25 13.31
N LEU A 56 4.01 -16.45 14.09
CA LEU A 56 2.54 -16.50 14.10
C LEU A 56 1.90 -15.80 12.89
N ALA A 57 2.55 -14.75 12.37
CA ALA A 57 2.01 -13.96 11.27
C ALA A 57 2.06 -14.67 9.91
N MET A 58 3.08 -15.52 9.66
CA MET A 58 3.30 -16.17 8.37
C MET A 58 2.12 -17.02 7.86
N PRO A 59 1.52 -17.97 8.63
CA PRO A 59 0.43 -18.79 8.13
C PRO A 59 -0.84 -17.97 7.84
N GLN A 60 -1.18 -17.02 8.70
CA GLN A 60 -2.33 -16.13 8.50
C GLN A 60 -2.19 -15.27 7.25
N TYR A 61 -0.97 -14.80 6.98
CA TYR A 61 -0.67 -14.02 5.79
C TYR A 61 -0.82 -14.83 4.50
N SER A 62 -0.34 -16.09 4.49
CA SER A 62 -0.49 -16.97 3.34
C SER A 62 -1.96 -17.22 3.01
N GLU A 63 -2.77 -17.56 4.01
CA GLU A 63 -4.19 -17.81 3.82
C GLU A 63 -4.94 -16.57 3.31
N ALA A 64 -4.64 -15.39 3.85
CA ALA A 64 -5.22 -14.14 3.38
C ALA A 64 -4.87 -13.85 1.92
N ARG A 65 -3.62 -14.10 1.51
CA ARG A 65 -3.18 -13.98 0.12
C ARG A 65 -3.92 -14.93 -0.81
N ASP A 66 -4.07 -16.19 -0.41
CA ASP A 66 -4.75 -17.18 -1.25
C ASP A 66 -6.24 -16.86 -1.40
N ARG A 67 -6.91 -16.40 -0.34
CA ARG A 67 -8.28 -15.88 -0.43
C ARG A 67 -8.38 -14.69 -1.38
N ALA A 68 -7.43 -13.76 -1.32
CA ALA A 68 -7.40 -12.61 -2.23
C ALA A 68 -7.21 -13.03 -3.69
N ARG A 69 -6.32 -14.00 -3.96
CA ARG A 69 -6.14 -14.61 -5.28
C ARG A 69 -7.43 -15.24 -5.79
N VAL A 70 -8.12 -16.02 -4.96
CA VAL A 70 -9.41 -16.62 -5.35
C VAL A 70 -10.45 -15.56 -5.71
N VAL A 71 -10.57 -14.50 -4.92
CA VAL A 71 -11.53 -13.41 -5.20
C VAL A 71 -11.19 -12.68 -6.51
N ALA A 72 -9.91 -12.41 -6.76
CA ALA A 72 -9.45 -11.82 -8.02
C ALA A 72 -9.83 -12.73 -9.20
N ALA A 73 -9.51 -14.02 -9.13
CA ALA A 73 -9.83 -14.98 -10.19
C ALA A 73 -11.33 -15.07 -10.47
N ILE A 74 -12.18 -15.01 -9.44
CA ILE A 74 -13.65 -14.98 -9.60
C ILE A 74 -14.09 -13.71 -10.33
N SER A 75 -13.50 -12.56 -9.99
CA SER A 75 -13.79 -11.29 -10.65
C SER A 75 -13.41 -11.32 -12.13
N ASP A 76 -12.23 -11.84 -12.44
CA ASP A 76 -11.73 -11.96 -13.81
C ASP A 76 -12.63 -12.88 -14.65
N ILE A 77 -13.03 -14.03 -14.11
CA ILE A 77 -13.96 -14.97 -14.78
C ILE A 77 -15.30 -14.29 -15.08
N LYS A 78 -15.87 -13.53 -14.14
CA LYS A 78 -17.12 -12.79 -14.38
C LYS A 78 -16.98 -11.73 -15.47
N ALA A 79 -15.82 -11.09 -15.54
CA ALA A 79 -15.54 -10.11 -16.57
C ALA A 79 -15.41 -10.78 -17.95
N ILE A 80 -14.74 -11.94 -18.02
CA ILE A 80 -14.68 -12.76 -19.24
C ILE A 80 -16.09 -13.23 -19.66
N GLU A 81 -16.91 -13.68 -18.71
CA GLU A 81 -18.30 -14.10 -18.97
C GLU A 81 -19.13 -12.96 -19.58
N ALA A 82 -19.00 -11.75 -19.05
CA ALA A 82 -19.68 -10.58 -19.57
C ALA A 82 -19.25 -10.25 -21.01
N ASP A 83 -17.95 -10.34 -21.32
CA ASP A 83 -17.44 -10.09 -22.68
C ASP A 83 -17.92 -11.16 -23.66
N ILE A 84 -17.95 -12.44 -23.25
CA ILE A 84 -18.49 -13.55 -24.05
C ILE A 84 -20.00 -13.35 -24.31
N ALA A 85 -20.74 -12.87 -23.32
CA ALA A 85 -22.16 -12.56 -23.49
C ALA A 85 -22.37 -11.37 -24.43
N GLY A 86 -21.52 -10.35 -24.35
CA GLY A 86 -21.49 -9.21 -25.28
C GLY A 86 -21.22 -9.67 -26.72
N TYR A 87 -20.21 -10.51 -26.92
CA TYR A 87 -19.89 -11.09 -28.23
C TYR A 87 -21.08 -11.83 -28.84
N GLN A 88 -21.79 -12.64 -28.05
CA GLN A 88 -22.96 -13.37 -28.51
C GLN A 88 -24.10 -12.45 -28.96
N LEU A 89 -24.29 -11.32 -28.28
CA LEU A 89 -25.32 -10.34 -28.64
C LEU A 89 -25.02 -9.69 -30.00
N GLU A 90 -23.75 -9.47 -30.31
CA GLU A 90 -23.30 -8.86 -31.57
C GLU A 90 -23.25 -9.87 -32.72
N ASN A 91 -23.00 -11.15 -32.44
CA ASN A 91 -22.73 -12.18 -33.43
C ASN A 91 -23.83 -13.24 -33.54
N GLU A 92 -25.10 -12.82 -33.62
CA GLU A 92 -26.24 -13.71 -33.89
C GLU A 92 -26.29 -14.96 -32.97
N THR A 93 -25.99 -14.81 -31.68
CA THR A 93 -25.89 -15.90 -30.66
C THR A 93 -24.75 -16.90 -30.86
N ALA A 94 -23.82 -16.63 -31.77
CA ALA A 94 -22.59 -17.42 -31.91
C ALA A 94 -21.65 -17.18 -30.73
N LEU A 95 -21.09 -18.26 -30.19
CA LEU A 95 -20.03 -18.20 -29.19
C LEU A 95 -18.69 -17.84 -29.85
N PRO A 96 -17.79 -17.13 -29.14
CA PRO A 96 -16.46 -16.86 -29.64
C PRO A 96 -15.67 -18.17 -29.82
N PRO A 97 -14.77 -18.27 -30.81
CA PRO A 97 -13.93 -19.46 -31.00
C PRO A 97 -12.87 -19.63 -29.91
N ASP A 98 -12.36 -18.53 -29.36
CA ASP A 98 -11.30 -18.46 -28.36
C ASP A 98 -11.41 -17.17 -27.51
N LEU A 99 -10.52 -16.99 -26.53
CA LEU A 99 -10.46 -15.75 -25.74
C LEU A 99 -9.92 -14.55 -26.52
N ALA A 100 -9.18 -14.77 -27.61
CA ALA A 100 -8.66 -13.68 -28.44
C ALA A 100 -9.81 -12.91 -29.11
N ALA A 101 -10.88 -13.61 -29.50
CA ALA A 101 -12.09 -12.99 -30.06
C ALA A 101 -12.80 -12.01 -29.09
N VAL A 102 -12.54 -12.12 -27.77
CA VAL A 102 -13.07 -11.19 -26.76
C VAL A 102 -11.96 -10.33 -26.11
N GLY A 103 -10.73 -10.34 -26.66
CA GLY A 103 -9.61 -9.54 -26.17
C GLY A 103 -9.10 -9.94 -24.78
N ARG A 104 -9.17 -11.23 -24.43
CA ARG A 104 -8.79 -11.78 -23.11
C ARG A 104 -7.69 -12.85 -23.19
N ASP A 105 -6.99 -12.95 -24.31
CA ASP A 105 -5.96 -13.97 -24.56
C ASP A 105 -4.67 -13.76 -23.74
N GLU A 106 -4.34 -12.51 -23.40
CA GLU A 106 -3.17 -12.18 -22.57
C GLU A 106 -3.47 -12.17 -21.07
N LEU A 107 -4.71 -12.45 -20.65
CA LEU A 107 -5.09 -12.38 -19.25
C LEU A 107 -4.58 -13.63 -18.50
N GLU A 108 -3.81 -13.39 -17.46
CA GLU A 108 -3.30 -14.42 -16.55
C GLU A 108 -4.12 -14.47 -15.26
N ASP A 109 -4.29 -15.67 -14.72
CA ASP A 109 -4.86 -15.87 -13.41
C ASP A 109 -3.90 -15.39 -12.29
N PRO A 110 -4.38 -15.24 -11.05
CA PRO A 110 -3.55 -14.81 -9.93
C PRO A 110 -2.41 -15.77 -9.53
N TRP A 111 -2.31 -16.93 -10.18
CA TRP A 111 -1.22 -17.91 -10.06
C TRP A 111 -0.25 -17.86 -11.24
N GLY A 112 -0.47 -16.98 -12.23
CA GLY A 112 0.39 -16.76 -13.39
C GLY A 112 0.13 -17.72 -14.56
N ASN A 113 -1.02 -18.39 -14.59
CA ASN A 113 -1.41 -19.24 -15.72
C ASN A 113 -2.38 -18.49 -16.63
N PRO A 114 -2.29 -18.62 -17.96
CA PRO A 114 -3.23 -17.98 -18.87
C PRO A 114 -4.64 -18.58 -18.70
N TYR A 115 -5.67 -17.74 -18.80
CA TYR A 115 -7.05 -18.21 -18.86
C TYR A 115 -7.26 -19.07 -20.12
N GLN A 116 -8.02 -20.16 -19.97
CA GLN A 116 -8.34 -21.06 -21.06
C GLN A 116 -9.84 -21.14 -21.27
N TYR A 117 -10.24 -20.87 -22.51
CA TYR A 117 -11.61 -21.07 -22.98
C TYR A 117 -11.70 -22.36 -23.79
N ALA A 118 -12.70 -23.17 -23.48
CA ALA A 118 -12.97 -24.41 -24.19
C ALA A 118 -14.45 -24.44 -24.60
N LEU A 119 -14.70 -24.52 -25.90
CA LEU A 119 -16.03 -24.78 -26.43
C LEU A 119 -16.41 -26.23 -26.15
N ILE A 120 -17.32 -26.44 -25.20
CA ILE A 120 -17.90 -27.77 -24.98
C ILE A 120 -18.96 -27.99 -26.05
N LYS A 121 -18.53 -28.51 -27.20
CA LYS A 121 -19.43 -28.96 -28.25
C LYS A 121 -19.94 -30.34 -27.87
N GLY A 122 -21.20 -30.45 -27.42
CA GLY A 122 -21.83 -31.73 -27.18
C GLY A 122 -21.94 -32.51 -28.49
N GLY A 123 -21.00 -33.41 -28.80
CA GLY A 123 -21.15 -34.30 -29.95
C GLY A 123 -19.93 -34.97 -30.61
N SER A 124 -18.67 -34.76 -30.20
CA SER A 124 -17.56 -35.47 -30.88
C SER A 124 -16.27 -35.71 -30.08
N THR A 125 -16.27 -35.48 -28.76
CA THR A 125 -15.09 -35.74 -27.92
C THR A 125 -15.11 -37.20 -27.45
N PRO A 126 -14.07 -38.01 -27.73
CA PRO A 126 -13.98 -39.38 -27.20
C PRO A 126 -14.08 -39.36 -25.66
N PRO A 127 -14.81 -40.30 -25.03
CA PRO A 127 -15.16 -40.29 -23.58
C PRO A 127 -14.00 -40.24 -22.57
N GLY A 128 -12.74 -40.14 -23.02
CA GLY A 128 -11.55 -40.04 -22.18
C GLY A 128 -10.90 -38.65 -22.09
N GLN A 129 -11.36 -37.68 -22.89
CA GLN A 129 -10.81 -36.31 -22.92
C GLN A 129 -11.68 -35.27 -22.18
N LEU A 130 -12.85 -35.68 -21.67
CA LEU A 130 -13.70 -34.84 -20.84
C LEU A 130 -13.08 -34.69 -19.44
N ARG A 131 -13.17 -33.49 -18.85
CA ARG A 131 -12.64 -33.20 -17.52
C ARG A 131 -13.23 -34.20 -16.52
N LYS A 132 -12.38 -35.05 -15.94
CA LYS A 132 -12.78 -36.02 -14.92
C LYS A 132 -12.97 -35.29 -13.58
N ASP A 133 -14.11 -35.51 -12.94
CA ASP A 133 -14.35 -35.01 -11.61
C ASP A 133 -13.52 -35.78 -10.56
N ARG A 134 -13.67 -35.40 -9.28
CA ARG A 134 -13.02 -36.08 -8.15
C ARG A 134 -13.41 -37.57 -8.04
N PHE A 135 -14.47 -38.01 -8.72
CA PHE A 135 -14.99 -39.38 -8.72
C PHE A 135 -14.73 -40.15 -10.03
N LEU A 136 -13.87 -39.62 -10.93
CA LEU A 136 -13.56 -40.21 -12.25
C LEU A 136 -14.79 -40.43 -13.15
N VAL A 137 -15.88 -39.72 -12.91
CA VAL A 137 -17.05 -39.75 -13.79
C VAL A 137 -16.76 -38.82 -14.98
N PRO A 138 -16.86 -39.31 -16.23
CA PRO A 138 -16.88 -38.44 -17.38
C PRO A 138 -18.15 -37.59 -17.31
N ILE A 139 -18.01 -36.27 -17.31
CA ILE A 139 -19.12 -35.35 -17.61
C ILE A 139 -19.12 -35.03 -19.11
#